data_AF-A0A843RUN8-F1
#
_entry.id   AF-A0A843RUN8-F1
#
_cell.length_a   1.000
_cell.length_b   1.000
_cell.length_c   1.000
_cell.angle_alpha   90.00
_cell.angle_beta   90.00
_cell.angle_gamma   90.00
#
_symmetry.space_group_name_H-M   'P 1'
#
loop_
_entity.id
_entity.type
_entity.pdbx_description
1 polymer ?
#
loop_
_entity_poly.entity_id
_entity_poly.type
_entity_poly.pdbx_seq_one_letter_code
_entity_poly.pdbx_strand_id
1 'polypeptide(L)'
;MGVTVEQIQTKDATPEADQAAVDKWRLSVDRNRVPNAFEFVVVASARAKQLLQGCLPKVEPSAKPARTAQREVLSGLVHRAAPAQERMETETETSST
;
A
#
# COMPACT_ATOMS: atom_id res chain seq x y z
N MET A 1 -26.21 -10.26 -51.52
CA MET A 1 -24.81 -9.81 -51.56
C MET A 1 -24.55 -9.11 -50.24
N GLY A 2 -24.10 -9.86 -49.22
CA GLY A 2 -24.00 -9.38 -47.84
C GLY A 2 -22.68 -8.66 -47.61
N VAL A 3 -22.76 -7.45 -47.07
CA VAL A 3 -21.62 -6.72 -46.51
C VAL A 3 -21.29 -7.33 -45.14
N THR A 4 -20.11 -7.95 -45.02
CA THR A 4 -19.60 -8.47 -43.76
C THR A 4 -18.99 -7.34 -42.95
N VAL A 5 -19.50 -7.14 -41.73
CA VAL A 5 -19.03 -6.15 -40.76
C VAL A 5 -17.87 -6.77 -39.95
N GLU A 6 -16.75 -7.03 -40.61
CA GLU A 6 -15.51 -7.34 -39.92
C GLU A 6 -14.39 -6.58 -40.63
N GLN A 7 -13.87 -5.56 -39.94
CA GLN A 7 -12.44 -5.21 -39.86
C GLN A 7 -12.30 -3.83 -39.24
N ILE A 8 -12.54 -3.75 -37.92
CA ILE A 8 -11.90 -2.73 -37.09
C ILE A 8 -10.58 -3.36 -36.64
N GLN A 9 -9.60 -3.38 -37.54
CA GLN A 9 -8.23 -3.75 -37.18
C GLN A 9 -7.66 -2.60 -36.32
N THR A 10 -7.69 -2.75 -35.00
CA THR A 10 -6.85 -1.96 -34.10
C THR A 10 -5.41 -2.41 -34.31
N LYS A 11 -4.80 -1.70 -35.26
CA LYS A 11 -3.42 -1.77 -35.70
C LYS A 11 -2.47 -1.42 -34.53
N ASP A 12 -1.58 -2.35 -34.23
CA ASP A 12 -0.31 -2.19 -33.52
C ASP A 12 -0.34 -1.46 -32.16
N ALA A 13 -0.67 -2.21 -31.11
CA ALA A 13 -0.14 -1.94 -29.78
C ALA A 13 1.03 -2.88 -29.53
N THR A 14 2.25 -2.47 -29.89
CA THR A 14 3.50 -3.16 -29.55
C THR A 14 3.62 -3.26 -28.02
N PRO A 15 3.51 -4.43 -27.37
CA PRO A 15 3.57 -4.53 -25.93
C PRO A 15 4.89 -5.20 -25.52
N GLU A 16 6.04 -4.69 -25.98
CA GLU A 16 7.34 -5.28 -25.61
C GLU A 16 8.21 -4.32 -24.79
N ALA A 17 8.17 -3.02 -25.07
CA ALA A 17 9.00 -2.03 -24.36
C ALA A 17 8.45 -1.61 -22.98
N ASP A 18 7.13 -1.70 -22.75
CA ASP A 18 6.51 -1.32 -21.47
C ASP A 18 6.32 -2.52 -20.53
N GLN A 19 6.50 -3.75 -21.02
CA GLN A 19 6.34 -4.96 -20.20
C GLN A 19 7.40 -5.02 -19.08
N ALA A 20 8.63 -4.58 -19.36
CA ALA A 20 9.70 -4.47 -18.37
C ALA A 20 9.46 -3.37 -17.31
N ALA A 21 8.75 -2.29 -17.65
CA ALA A 21 8.41 -1.23 -16.69
C ALA A 21 7.26 -1.63 -15.77
N VAL A 22 6.27 -2.38 -16.27
CA VAL A 22 5.23 -2.99 -15.42
C VAL A 22 5.79 -4.16 -14.59
N ASP A 23 6.78 -4.92 -15.09
CA ASP A 23 7.44 -6.01 -14.35
C ASP A 23 8.42 -5.50 -13.28
N LYS A 24 9.12 -4.39 -13.52
CA LYS A 24 9.89 -3.63 -12.49
C LYS A 24 9.02 -3.23 -11.30
N TRP A 25 7.71 -3.25 -11.51
CA TRP A 25 6.68 -2.80 -10.61
C TRP A 25 5.83 -3.95 -10.05
N ARG A 26 5.98 -5.16 -10.57
CA ARG A 26 5.35 -6.36 -10.02
C ARG A 26 6.10 -6.77 -8.76
N LEU A 27 5.91 -5.98 -7.69
CA LEU A 27 6.41 -6.25 -6.34
C LEU A 27 5.77 -7.56 -5.86
N SER A 28 6.43 -8.67 -6.19
CA SER A 28 6.36 -9.86 -5.36
C SER A 28 7.00 -9.43 -4.05
N VAL A 29 6.18 -9.23 -3.02
CA VAL A 29 6.67 -8.95 -1.67
C VAL A 29 7.66 -10.06 -1.33
N ASP A 30 8.93 -9.70 -1.15
CA ASP A 30 9.97 -10.67 -0.80
C ASP A 30 9.64 -11.26 0.58
N ARG A 31 8.99 -12.43 0.59
CA ARG A 31 8.57 -13.09 1.84
C ARG A 31 9.74 -13.40 2.78
N ASN A 32 10.96 -13.48 2.24
CA ASN A 32 12.17 -13.68 3.05
C ASN A 32 12.56 -12.43 3.86
N ARG A 33 12.08 -11.24 3.46
CA ARG A 33 12.27 -9.97 4.20
C ARG A 33 11.13 -9.67 5.17
N VAL A 34 10.05 -10.45 5.10
CA VAL A 34 8.84 -10.24 5.90
C VAL A 34 8.70 -11.39 6.89
N PRO A 35 9.11 -11.21 8.16
CA PRO A 35 9.04 -12.28 9.15
C PRO A 35 7.59 -12.71 9.44
N ASN A 36 6.63 -11.80 9.28
CA ASN A 36 5.20 -12.08 9.40
C ASN A 36 4.40 -11.34 8.32
N ALA A 37 3.83 -12.10 7.39
CA ALA A 37 3.07 -11.56 6.27
C ALA A 37 1.79 -10.84 6.70
N PHE A 38 1.12 -11.29 7.77
CA PHE A 38 -0.09 -10.66 8.27
C PHE A 38 0.22 -9.30 8.91
N GLU A 39 1.23 -9.25 9.78
CA GLU A 39 1.68 -7.98 10.38
C GLU A 39 2.12 -6.98 9.29
N PHE A 40 2.80 -7.46 8.25
CA PHE A 40 3.15 -6.63 7.09
C PHE A 40 1.93 -6.01 6.42
N VAL A 41 0.89 -6.81 6.13
CA VAL A 41 -0.34 -6.32 5.49
C VAL A 41 -1.07 -5.35 6.41
N VAL A 42 -1.14 -5.63 7.72
CA VAL A 42 -1.79 -4.75 8.71
C VAL A 42 -1.08 -3.39 8.78
N VAL A 43 0.24 -3.37 8.91
CA VAL A 43 1.01 -2.12 8.97
C VAL A 43 0.96 -1.37 7.63
N ALA A 44 1.10 -2.07 6.50
CA ALA A 44 1.06 -1.44 5.18
C ALA A 44 -0.31 -0.83 4.86
N SER A 45 -1.41 -1.51 5.22
CA SER A 45 -2.77 -1.01 4.99
C SER A 45 -3.09 0.20 5.89
N ALA A 46 -2.70 0.17 7.17
CA ALA A 46 -2.82 1.32 8.06
C ALA A 46 -2.04 2.53 7.52
N ARG A 47 -0.81 2.30 7.04
CA ARG A 47 0.01 3.34 6.46
C ARG A 47 -0.55 3.87 5.13
N ALA A 48 -1.11 3.02 4.29
CA ALA A 48 -1.80 3.45 3.08
C ALA A 48 -2.99 4.36 3.39
N LYS A 49 -3.74 4.08 4.48
CA LYS A 49 -4.82 4.95 4.96
C LYS A 49 -4.30 6.33 5.37
N GLN A 50 -3.16 6.40 6.05
CA GLN A 50 -2.51 7.68 6.38
C GLN A 50 -2.12 8.48 5.13
N LEU A 51 -1.57 7.82 4.11
CA LEU A 51 -1.22 8.48 2.85
C LEU A 51 -2.46 9.01 2.12
N LEU A 52 -3.58 8.28 2.16
CA LEU A 52 -4.87 8.75 1.63
C LEU A 52 -5.42 9.96 2.40
N GLN A 53 -5.10 10.08 3.69
CA GLN A 53 -5.45 11.24 4.52
C GLN A 53 -4.53 12.46 4.27
N GLY A 54 -3.59 12.37 3.33
CA GLY A 54 -2.67 13.47 3.01
C GLY A 54 -1.41 13.50 3.88
N CYS A 55 -1.12 12.44 4.64
CA CYS A 55 0.16 12.35 5.35
C CYS A 55 1.33 12.29 4.36
N LEU A 56 2.46 12.85 4.77
CA LEU A 56 3.66 12.88 3.93
C LEU A 56 4.28 11.48 3.78
N PRO A 57 4.62 11.08 2.54
CA PRO A 57 5.37 9.86 2.28
C PRO A 57 6.83 10.06 2.70
N LYS A 58 7.43 9.00 3.23
CA LYS A 58 8.86 8.93 3.62
C LYS A 58 9.75 8.43 2.48
N VAL A 59 9.17 7.76 1.48
CA VAL A 59 9.82 7.32 0.26
C VAL A 59 9.22 8.03 -0.95
N GLU A 60 9.87 7.90 -2.11
CA GLU A 60 9.34 8.43 -3.36
C GLU A 60 7.90 7.93 -3.61
N PRO A 61 6.91 8.83 -3.74
CA PRO A 61 5.51 8.45 -3.82
C PRO A 61 5.19 7.84 -5.17
N SER A 62 4.61 6.64 -5.15
CA SER A 62 4.02 6.04 -6.34
C SER A 62 2.58 6.53 -6.55
N ALA A 63 2.08 6.42 -7.78
CA ALA A 63 0.68 6.71 -8.13
C ALA A 63 -0.34 5.91 -7.29
N LYS A 64 0.07 4.78 -6.69
CA LYS A 64 -0.74 3.97 -5.79
C LYS A 64 -0.21 4.10 -4.35
N PRO A 65 -0.99 4.66 -3.40
CA PRO A 65 -0.53 4.86 -2.03
C PRO A 65 -0.21 3.54 -1.31
N ALA A 66 -0.92 2.46 -1.65
CA ALA A 66 -0.63 1.12 -1.13
C ALA A 66 0.80 0.65 -1.47
N ARG A 67 1.31 0.97 -2.67
CA ARG A 67 2.69 0.61 -3.05
C ARG A 67 3.70 1.43 -2.26
N THR A 68 3.46 2.73 -2.09
CA THR A 68 4.31 3.60 -1.27
C THR A 68 4.38 3.07 0.16
N ALA A 69 3.24 2.71 0.75
CA ALA A 69 3.18 2.14 2.08
C ALA A 69 3.94 0.80 2.21
N GLN A 70 3.77 -0.13 1.26
CA GLN A 70 4.51 -1.39 1.23
C GLN A 70 6.03 -1.17 1.15
N ARG A 71 6.49 -0.22 0.33
CA ARG A 71 7.91 0.15 0.22
C ARG A 71 8.45 0.70 1.54
N GLU A 72 7.68 1.55 2.21
CA GLU A 72 8.08 2.12 3.51
C GLU A 72 8.23 1.05 4.58
N VAL A 73 7.32 0.06 4.61
CA VAL A 73 7.39 -1.06 5.55
C VAL A 73 8.56 -1.99 5.22
N LEU A 74 8.77 -2.32 3.94
CA LEU A 74 9.92 -3.14 3.51
C LEU A 74 11.27 -2.46 3.75
N SER A 75 11.30 -1.12 3.73
CA SER A 75 12.50 -0.33 4.02
C SER A 75 12.75 -0.13 5.52
N GLY A 76 11.85 -0.62 6.39
CA GLY A 76 11.95 -0.40 7.84
C GLY A 76 11.76 1.06 8.26
N LEU A 77 11.06 1.88 7.46
CA LEU A 77 10.77 3.29 7.80
C LEU A 77 9.45 3.44 8.55
N VAL A 78 8.59 2.43 8.47
CA VAL A 78 7.28 2.36 9.11
C VAL A 78 7.14 1.02 9.80
N HIS A 79 6.80 1.06 11.08
CA HIS A 79 6.59 -0.10 11.92
C HIS A 79 5.31 0.06 12.73
N ARG A 80 4.79 -1.04 13.25
CA ARG A 80 3.68 -1.00 14.19
C ARG A 80 4.08 -0.16 15.41
N ALA A 81 3.30 0.89 15.69
CA ALA A 81 3.45 1.63 16.93
C ALA A 81 3.10 0.68 18.10
N ALA A 82 3.86 0.76 19.20
CA ALA A 82 3.43 0.12 20.45
C ALA A 82 1.99 0.57 20.74
N PRO A 83 1.10 -0.33 21.20
CA PRO A 83 -0.23 0.08 21.60
C PRO A 83 -0.04 1.23 22.59
N ALA A 84 -0.60 2.40 22.28
CA ALA A 84 -0.65 3.48 23.23
C ALA A 84 -1.29 2.87 24.47
N GLN A 85 -0.52 2.71 25.55
CA GLN A 85 -1.10 2.35 26.84
C GLN A 85 -2.13 3.44 27.07
N GLU A 86 -3.40 3.04 26.99
CA GLU A 86 -4.55 3.87 27.31
C GLU A 86 -4.15 4.68 28.54
N ARG A 87 -4.12 6.00 28.40
CA ARG A 87 -3.95 6.86 29.58
C ARG A 87 -5.13 6.49 30.46
N MET A 88 -4.87 5.64 31.44
CA MET A 88 -5.82 5.31 32.47
C MET A 88 -5.94 6.58 33.28
N GLU A 89 -6.82 7.46 32.83
CA GLU A 89 -7.32 8.57 33.62
C GLU A 89 -7.93 7.91 34.85
N THR A 90 -7.20 8.02 35.95
CA THR A 90 -7.67 7.63 37.26
C THR A 90 -8.77 8.62 37.64
N GLU A 91 -9.97 8.41 37.11
CA GLU A 91 -11.18 8.96 37.70
C GLU A 91 -11.45 8.16 38.98
N THR A 92 -10.70 8.49 40.04
CA THR A 92 -11.13 8.15 41.39
C THR A 92 -12.35 8.99 41.72
N GLU A 93 -13.51 8.37 41.51
CA GLU A 93 -14.67 8.38 42.40
C GLU A 93 -14.91 9.62 43.26
N THR A 94 -16.03 10.27 42.97
CA THR A 94 -17.04 10.68 43.95
C THR A 94 -16.81 10.17 45.37
N SER A 95 -16.39 11.01 46.32
CA SER A 95 -16.75 10.87 47.74
C SER A 95 -16.34 12.07 48.59
N SER A 96 -17.18 12.37 49.58
CA SER A 96 -17.01 13.26 50.75
C SER A 96 -17.67 14.64 50.59
N THR A 97 -18.97 14.73 50.92
CA THR A 97 -19.59 15.09 52.22
C THR A 97 -19.79 16.59 52.38
#